data_AF-A0A1M5R3B9-F1
#
_entry.id   AF-A0A1M5R3B9-F1
#
_cell.length_a   1.000
_cell.length_b   1.000
_cell.length_c   1.000
_cell.angle_alpha   90.00
_cell.angle_beta   90.00
_cell.angle_gamma   90.00
#
_symmetry.space_group_name_H-M   'P 1'
#
loop_
_entity.id
_entity.type
_entity.pdbx_description
1 polymer ?
#
loop_
_entity_poly.entity_id
_entity_poly.type
_entity_poly.pdbx_seq_one_letter_code
_entity_poly.pdbx_strand_id
1 'polypeptide(L)'
;MREIIFMIFIVILYLILSYLLGLSTTMFILSAILFIMAVLFSYDEQYYSKYIMFITPKRSKITSEKDEVFKKKDRKVSIVSFYIISILLFINGIIKINDKSSYKSLLSTKDFITITGIAFVIGLVSYLIDNYFLKKSKEHEEYLIKSVMLGLFIVVILFIITMLF
;
A
#
# COMPACT_ATOMS: atom_id res chain seq x y z
N MET A 1 -6.44 -0.50 -16.09
CA MET A 1 -6.29 -1.97 -16.13
C MET A 1 -4.93 -2.40 -15.60
N ARG A 2 -3.80 -1.88 -16.11
CA ARG A 2 -2.45 -2.26 -15.63
C ARG A 2 -2.28 -2.18 -14.11
N GLU A 3 -2.78 -1.12 -13.48
CA GLU A 3 -2.74 -0.89 -12.03
C GLU A 3 -3.48 -1.98 -11.23
N ILE A 4 -4.70 -2.31 -11.64
CA ILE A 4 -5.51 -3.36 -11.01
C ILE A 4 -4.84 -4.72 -11.19
N ILE A 5 -4.30 -5.01 -12.37
CA ILE A 5 -3.55 -6.24 -12.65
C ILE A 5 -2.32 -6.32 -11.74
N PHE A 6 -1.61 -5.21 -11.56
CA PHE A 6 -0.44 -5.15 -10.67
C PHE A 6 -0.83 -5.35 -9.19
N MET A 7 -1.94 -4.77 -8.73
CA MET A 7 -2.47 -5.03 -7.38
C MET A 7 -2.83 -6.51 -7.18
N ILE A 8 -3.54 -7.11 -8.13
CA ILE A 8 -3.87 -8.54 -8.10
C ILE A 8 -2.60 -9.38 -8.06
N PHE A 9 -1.61 -9.04 -8.90
CA PHE A 9 -0.32 -9.72 -8.93
C PHE A 9 0.41 -9.65 -7.58
N ILE A 10 0.50 -8.47 -6.96
CA ILE A 10 1.10 -8.33 -5.62
C ILE A 10 0.35 -9.16 -4.58
N VAL A 11 -0.98 -9.16 -4.59
CA VAL A 11 -1.77 -9.95 -3.66
C VAL A 11 -1.45 -11.43 -3.84
N ILE A 12 -1.52 -11.96 -5.06
CA ILE A 12 -1.19 -13.36 -5.37
C ILE A 12 0.25 -13.69 -4.95
N LEU A 13 1.21 -12.83 -5.27
CA LEU A 13 2.61 -13.00 -4.89
C LEU A 13 2.76 -13.08 -3.36
N TYR A 14 2.09 -12.18 -2.63
CA TYR A 14 2.06 -12.22 -1.18
C TYR A 14 1.46 -13.52 -0.65
N LEU A 15 0.41 -14.06 -1.29
CA LEU A 15 -0.20 -15.33 -0.89
C LEU A 15 0.78 -16.48 -1.04
N ILE A 16 1.43 -16.57 -2.21
CA ILE A 16 2.39 -17.62 -2.52
C ILE A 16 3.58 -17.55 -1.56
N LEU A 17 4.15 -16.36 -1.33
CA LEU A 17 5.26 -16.18 -0.39
C LEU A 17 4.86 -16.53 1.04
N SER A 18 3.68 -16.10 1.49
CA SER A 18 3.18 -16.39 2.84
C SER A 18 2.96 -17.89 3.05
N TYR A 19 2.47 -18.60 2.03
CA TYR A 19 2.30 -20.06 2.06
C TYR A 19 3.64 -20.81 2.10
N LEU A 20 4.62 -20.38 1.31
CA LEU A 20 5.92 -21.07 1.18
C LEU A 20 6.90 -20.76 2.31
N LEU A 21 6.98 -19.49 2.74
CA LEU A 21 8.02 -18.99 3.65
C LEU A 21 7.49 -18.69 5.05
N GLY A 22 6.18 -18.77 5.24
CA GLY A 22 5.50 -18.26 6.43
C GLY A 22 5.31 -16.75 6.37
N LEU A 23 4.33 -16.29 7.15
CA LEU A 23 3.85 -14.92 7.11
C LEU A 23 4.88 -13.93 7.69
N SER A 24 5.58 -14.29 8.77
CA SER A 24 6.62 -13.44 9.37
C SER A 24 7.79 -13.19 8.41
N THR A 25 8.33 -14.25 7.80
CA THR A 25 9.40 -14.15 6.80
C THR A 25 8.97 -13.30 5.60
N THR A 26 7.75 -13.49 5.13
CA THR A 26 7.19 -12.68 4.03
C THR A 26 7.10 -11.20 4.40
N MET A 27 6.70 -10.86 5.63
CA MET A 27 6.68 -9.48 6.11
C MET A 27 8.08 -8.86 6.16
N PHE A 28 9.12 -9.61 6.56
CA PHE A 28 10.50 -9.11 6.53
C PHE A 28 11.00 -8.87 5.11
N ILE A 29 10.74 -9.79 4.19
CA ILE A 29 11.12 -9.64 2.78
C ILE A 29 10.45 -8.40 2.18
N LEU A 30 9.14 -8.25 2.37
CA LEU A 30 8.41 -7.07 1.89
C LEU A 30 8.91 -5.78 2.54
N SER A 31 9.19 -5.79 3.84
CA SER A 31 9.76 -4.65 4.55
C SER A 31 11.09 -4.22 3.93
N ALA A 32 12.01 -5.16 3.69
CA ALA A 32 13.30 -4.89 3.09
C ALA A 32 13.17 -4.35 1.66
N ILE A 33 12.29 -4.95 0.84
CA ILE A 33 12.01 -4.48 -0.53
C ILE A 33 11.49 -3.04 -0.52
N LEU A 34 10.51 -2.72 0.34
CA LEU A 34 9.95 -1.36 0.44
C LEU A 34 10.98 -0.35 0.96
N PHE A 35 11.84 -0.75 1.89
CA PHE A 35 12.94 0.09 2.37
C PHE A 35 13.91 0.42 1.24
N ILE A 36 14.33 -0.58 0.47
CA ILE A 36 15.22 -0.39 -0.70
C ILE A 36 14.57 0.54 -1.71
N MET A 37 13.27 0.36 -2.01
CA MET A 37 12.55 1.28 -2.90
C MET A 37 12.53 2.71 -2.35
N ALA A 38 12.27 2.90 -1.06
CA ALA A 38 12.27 4.21 -0.43
C ALA A 38 13.63 4.90 -0.57
N VAL A 39 14.73 4.18 -0.32
CA VAL A 39 16.10 4.69 -0.48
C VAL A 39 16.39 5.06 -1.93
N LEU A 40 16.04 4.20 -2.89
CA LEU A 40 16.23 4.48 -4.33
C LEU A 40 15.45 5.72 -4.77
N PHE A 41 14.20 5.87 -4.32
CA PHE A 41 13.38 7.04 -4.63
C PHE A 41 13.85 8.32 -3.94
N SER A 42 14.52 8.20 -2.79
CA SER A 42 15.21 9.32 -2.14
C SER A 42 16.47 9.75 -2.89
N TYR A 43 17.18 8.80 -3.50
CA TYR A 43 18.45 9.05 -4.17
C TYR A 43 18.30 9.75 -5.53
N ASP A 44 17.42 9.24 -6.40
CA ASP A 44 17.20 9.81 -7.74
C ASP A 44 15.71 9.87 -8.09
N GLU A 45 15.28 11.06 -8.52
CA GLU A 45 13.89 11.34 -8.91
C GLU A 45 13.44 10.46 -10.08
N GLN A 46 14.35 10.09 -10.98
CA GLN A 46 14.06 9.27 -12.14
C GLN A 46 13.58 7.87 -11.75
N TYR A 47 14.08 7.28 -10.65
CA TYR A 47 13.61 5.98 -10.19
C TYR A 47 12.14 6.04 -9.80
N TYR A 48 11.75 7.08 -9.05
CA TYR A 48 10.35 7.30 -8.67
C TYR A 48 9.46 7.55 -9.89
N SER A 49 9.88 8.41 -10.82
CA SER A 49 9.10 8.70 -12.03
C SER A 49 8.89 7.47 -12.89
N LYS A 50 9.93 6.66 -13.12
CA LYS A 50 9.84 5.40 -13.88
C LYS A 50 8.94 4.38 -13.18
N TYR A 51 9.06 4.26 -11.85
CA TYR A 51 8.21 3.40 -11.05
C TYR A 51 6.72 3.79 -11.18
N ILE A 52 6.37 5.05 -10.93
CA ILE A 52 4.99 5.53 -11.02
C ILE A 52 4.45 5.39 -12.46
N MET A 53 5.26 5.67 -13.48
CA MET A 53 4.86 5.48 -14.88
C MET A 53 4.59 4.01 -15.23
N PHE A 54 5.37 3.08 -14.68
CA PHE A 54 5.20 1.66 -14.92
C PHE A 54 3.98 1.08 -14.20
N ILE A 55 3.87 1.38 -12.91
CA ILE A 55 2.86 0.82 -12.00
C ILE A 55 1.52 1.49 -12.22
N THR A 56 1.51 2.83 -12.16
CA THR A 56 0.32 3.68 -12.24
C THR A 56 0.38 4.73 -13.34
N PRO A 57 0.37 4.32 -14.63
CA PRO A 57 0.49 5.24 -15.76
C PRO A 57 -0.61 6.31 -15.79
N LYS A 58 -1.82 6.01 -15.29
CA LYS A 58 -2.88 7.03 -15.22
C LYS A 58 -2.58 8.10 -14.18
N ARG A 59 -2.13 7.70 -12.99
CA ARG A 59 -1.69 8.61 -11.93
C ARG A 59 -0.51 9.45 -12.40
N SER A 60 0.48 8.81 -13.03
CA SER A 60 1.64 9.48 -13.64
C SER A 60 1.22 10.60 -14.58
N LYS A 61 0.26 10.34 -15.49
CA LYS A 61 -0.25 11.36 -16.41
C LYS A 61 -0.91 12.53 -15.67
N ILE A 62 -1.80 12.25 -14.72
CA ILE A 62 -2.48 13.30 -13.94
C ILE A 62 -1.47 14.14 -13.17
N THR A 63 -0.49 13.52 -12.51
CA THR A 63 0.56 14.21 -11.76
C THR A 63 1.49 15.00 -12.69
N SER A 64 1.73 14.53 -13.93
CA SER A 64 2.53 15.25 -14.93
C SER A 64 1.91 16.58 -15.35
N GLU A 65 0.57 16.68 -15.31
CA GLU A 65 -0.21 17.89 -15.61
C GLU A 65 -0.23 18.90 -14.44
N LYS A 66 0.26 18.53 -13.25
CA LYS A 66 0.38 19.42 -12.08
C LYS A 66 1.67 20.25 -12.11
N ASP A 67 1.73 21.28 -11.27
CA ASP A 67 2.91 22.13 -11.08
C ASP A 67 4.08 21.36 -10.41
N GLU A 68 5.29 21.90 -10.53
CA GLU A 68 6.49 21.26 -9.97
C GLU A 68 6.48 21.15 -8.45
N VAL A 69 5.87 22.11 -7.75
CA VAL A 69 5.80 22.10 -6.28
C VAL A 69 4.92 20.95 -5.82
N PHE A 70 3.77 20.76 -6.45
CA PHE A 70 2.92 19.59 -6.23
C PHE A 70 3.69 18.28 -6.44
N LYS A 71 4.38 18.13 -7.57
CA LYS A 71 5.15 16.92 -7.91
C LYS A 71 6.21 16.58 -6.85
N LYS A 72 6.96 17.59 -6.40
CA LYS A 72 7.99 17.42 -5.37
C LYS A 72 7.39 17.01 -4.03
N LYS A 73 6.26 17.61 -3.63
CA LYS A 73 5.57 17.26 -2.39
C LYS A 73 4.97 15.85 -2.45
N ASP A 74 4.31 15.47 -3.54
CA ASP A 74 3.71 14.15 -3.74
C ASP A 74 4.77 13.04 -3.71
N ARG A 75 5.94 13.27 -4.35
CA ARG A 75 7.08 12.35 -4.25
C ARG A 75 7.55 12.18 -2.81
N LYS A 76 7.78 13.29 -2.09
CA LYS A 76 8.26 13.23 -0.70
C LYS A 76 7.30 12.46 0.20
N VAL A 77 6.00 12.72 0.09
CA VAL A 77 4.98 11.99 0.85
C VAL A 77 5.01 10.51 0.51
N SER A 78 5.08 10.16 -0.78
CA SER A 78 5.15 8.76 -1.20
C SER A 78 6.37 8.07 -0.59
N ILE A 79 7.57 8.66 -0.69
CA ILE A 79 8.81 8.13 -0.06
C ILE A 79 8.61 7.89 1.44
N VAL A 80 8.03 8.86 2.16
CA VAL A 80 7.75 8.73 3.59
C VAL A 80 6.77 7.59 3.85
N SER A 81 5.72 7.44 3.04
CA SER A 81 4.79 6.31 3.14
C SER A 81 5.49 4.96 2.95
N PHE A 82 6.42 4.84 1.99
CA PHE A 82 7.21 3.62 1.81
C PHE A 82 8.05 3.28 3.06
N TYR A 83 8.73 4.28 3.66
CA TYR A 83 9.45 4.07 4.92
C TYR A 83 8.53 3.63 6.06
N ILE A 84 7.38 4.30 6.24
CA ILE A 84 6.43 3.98 7.32
C ILE A 84 5.91 2.54 7.15
N ILE A 85 5.46 2.17 5.96
CA ILE A 85 4.94 0.82 5.69
C ILE A 85 6.04 -0.23 5.90
N SER A 86 7.27 0.05 5.45
CA SER A 86 8.41 -0.84 5.67
C SER A 86 8.66 -1.09 7.17
N ILE A 87 8.68 -0.04 7.99
CA ILE A 87 8.86 -0.14 9.45
C ILE A 87 7.70 -0.92 10.09
N LEU A 88 6.46 -0.64 9.70
CA LEU A 88 5.29 -1.34 10.23
C LEU A 88 5.33 -2.84 9.90
N LEU A 89 5.73 -3.21 8.68
CA LEU A 89 5.89 -4.61 8.29
C LEU A 89 7.03 -5.28 9.07
N PHE A 90 8.14 -4.58 9.30
CA PHE A 90 9.26 -5.09 10.09
C PHE A 90 8.83 -5.40 11.54
N ILE A 91 8.15 -4.45 12.20
CA ILE A 91 7.64 -4.59 13.56
C ILE A 91 6.64 -5.76 13.62
N ASN A 92 5.69 -5.83 12.68
CA ASN A 92 4.72 -6.93 12.61
C ASN A 92 5.40 -8.29 12.40
N GLY A 93 6.45 -8.35 11.58
CA GLY A 93 7.28 -9.54 11.41
C GLY A 93 7.91 -10.00 12.73
N ILE A 94 8.46 -9.07 13.53
CA ILE A 94 9.05 -9.37 14.84
C ILE A 94 8.01 -9.92 15.81
N ILE A 95 6.87 -9.23 15.93
CA ILE A 95 5.79 -9.63 16.86
C ILE A 95 5.35 -11.06 16.55
N LYS A 96 5.17 -11.41 15.28
CA LYS A 96 4.73 -12.74 14.88
C LYS A 96 5.79 -13.84 15.02
N ILE A 97 7.09 -13.52 14.98
CA ILE A 97 8.13 -14.50 15.33
C ILE A 97 8.02 -14.93 16.79
N ASN A 98 7.74 -13.96 17.69
CA ASN A 98 7.71 -14.22 19.13
C ASN A 98 6.44 -14.95 19.58
N ASP A 99 5.40 -14.93 18.75
CA ASP A 99 4.16 -15.62 19.02
C ASP A 99 4.27 -17.11 18.63
N LYS A 100 4.79 -17.93 19.56
CA LYS A 100 4.94 -19.39 19.41
C LYS A 100 3.62 -20.12 19.10
N SER A 101 2.48 -19.47 19.30
CA SER A 101 1.15 -19.99 18.96
C SER A 101 0.81 -19.87 17.46
N SER A 102 1.54 -19.05 16.71
CA SER A 102 1.08 -18.55 15.41
C SER A 102 1.51 -19.38 14.18
N TYR A 103 2.44 -20.33 14.33
CA TYR A 103 2.83 -21.20 13.20
C TYR A 103 1.70 -22.17 12.76
N LYS A 104 0.65 -22.32 13.57
CA LYS A 104 -0.50 -23.20 13.27
C LYS A 104 -1.83 -22.48 13.06
N SER A 105 -1.94 -21.18 13.33
CA SER A 105 -3.12 -20.41 12.96
C SER A 105 -2.94 -19.86 11.55
N LEU A 106 -2.88 -20.77 10.58
CA LEU A 106 -3.36 -20.42 9.24
C LEU A 106 -4.83 -20.06 9.46
N LEU A 107 -5.17 -18.77 9.34
CA LEU A 107 -6.53 -18.37 8.97
C LEU A 107 -7.05 -19.44 8.02
N SER A 108 -8.20 -20.04 8.32
CA SER A 108 -8.71 -21.09 7.44
C SER A 108 -8.73 -20.53 6.02
N THR A 109 -8.53 -21.36 4.99
CA THR A 109 -8.49 -20.88 3.61
C THR A 109 -9.69 -19.98 3.29
N LYS A 110 -10.84 -20.26 3.94
CA LYS A 110 -12.04 -19.43 3.93
C LYS A 110 -11.87 -18.05 4.59
N ASP A 111 -11.35 -17.96 5.80
CA ASP A 111 -11.13 -16.67 6.50
C ASP A 111 -10.10 -15.83 5.76
N PHE A 112 -9.07 -16.48 5.24
CA PHE A 112 -8.02 -15.83 4.47
C PHE A 112 -8.53 -15.27 3.14
N ILE A 113 -9.34 -16.05 2.38
CA ILE A 113 -10.01 -15.58 1.17
C ILE A 113 -10.95 -14.41 1.48
N THR A 114 -11.70 -14.50 2.59
CA THR A 114 -12.65 -13.47 2.99
C THR A 114 -11.94 -12.16 3.31
N ILE A 115 -10.89 -12.19 4.13
CA ILE A 115 -10.10 -11.00 4.49
C ILE A 115 -9.41 -10.42 3.24
N THR A 116 -8.83 -11.27 2.39
CA THR A 116 -8.17 -10.83 1.15
C THR A 116 -9.17 -10.19 0.19
N GLY A 117 -10.37 -10.76 0.07
CA GLY A 117 -11.46 -10.21 -0.74
C GLY A 117 -11.94 -8.85 -0.23
N ILE A 118 -12.16 -8.71 1.08
CA ILE A 118 -12.53 -7.43 1.70
C ILE A 118 -11.43 -6.39 1.47
N ALA A 119 -10.16 -6.74 1.71
CA ALA A 119 -9.01 -5.86 1.49
C ALA A 119 -8.89 -5.44 0.01
N PHE A 120 -9.16 -6.34 -0.92
CA PHE A 120 -9.16 -6.04 -2.35
C PHE A 120 -10.25 -5.04 -2.73
N VAL A 121 -11.48 -5.24 -2.25
CA VAL A 121 -12.60 -4.32 -2.50
C VAL A 121 -12.31 -2.94 -1.91
N ILE A 122 -11.84 -2.88 -0.67
CA ILE A 122 -11.43 -1.62 -0.02
C ILE A 122 -10.32 -0.95 -0.83
N GLY A 123 -9.30 -1.69 -1.24
CA GLY A 123 -8.21 -1.16 -2.06
C GLY A 123 -8.69 -0.59 -3.39
N LEU A 124 -9.63 -1.27 -4.06
CA LEU A 124 -10.19 -0.83 -5.33
C LEU A 124 -11.04 0.44 -5.18
N VAL A 125 -11.89 0.51 -4.16
CA VAL A 125 -12.69 1.71 -3.85
C VAL A 125 -11.78 2.88 -3.49
N SER A 126 -10.80 2.65 -2.61
CA SER A 126 -9.82 3.66 -2.20
C SER A 126 -9.08 4.22 -3.40
N TYR A 127 -8.64 3.35 -4.30
CA TYR A 127 -7.97 3.71 -5.54
C TYR A 127 -8.83 4.61 -6.45
N LEU A 128 -10.11 4.27 -6.64
CA LEU A 128 -11.02 5.07 -7.47
C LEU A 128 -11.23 6.47 -6.89
N ILE A 129 -11.45 6.55 -5.57
CA ILE A 129 -11.67 7.82 -4.87
C ILE A 129 -10.41 8.66 -4.83
N ASP A 130 -9.24 8.07 -4.54
CA ASP A 130 -7.96 8.77 -4.49
C ASP A 130 -7.59 9.39 -5.84
N ASN A 131 -7.79 8.65 -6.95
CA ASN A 131 -7.61 9.19 -8.29
C ASN A 131 -8.56 10.35 -8.60
N TYR A 132 -9.81 10.27 -8.13
CA TYR A 132 -10.77 11.36 -8.28
C TYR A 132 -10.30 12.61 -7.50
N PHE A 133 -9.82 12.44 -6.26
CA PHE A 133 -9.26 13.53 -5.46
C PHE A 133 -8.02 14.14 -6.11
N LEU A 134 -7.08 13.33 -6.57
CA LEU A 134 -5.87 13.78 -7.25
C LEU A 134 -6.18 14.61 -8.50
N LYS A 135 -7.16 14.15 -9.30
CA LYS A 135 -7.58 14.87 -10.50
C LYS A 135 -8.19 16.23 -10.14
N LYS A 136 -9.05 16.28 -9.12
CA LYS A 136 -9.82 17.48 -8.76
C LYS A 136 -9.02 18.51 -7.96
N SER A 137 -8.10 18.09 -7.10
CA SER A 137 -7.34 19.00 -6.24
C SER A 137 -6.35 19.82 -7.06
N LYS A 138 -6.32 21.14 -6.80
CA LYS A 138 -5.34 22.04 -7.44
C LYS A 138 -4.03 22.05 -6.67
N GLU A 139 -4.14 22.09 -5.34
CA GLU A 139 -3.00 22.13 -4.42
C GLU A 139 -2.74 20.77 -3.78
N HIS A 140 -1.49 20.56 -3.38
CA HIS A 140 -1.07 19.32 -2.75
C HIS A 140 -1.64 19.18 -1.33
N GLU A 141 -1.75 20.27 -0.57
CA GLU A 141 -2.40 20.26 0.75
C GLU A 141 -3.86 19.77 0.64
N GLU A 142 -4.60 20.26 -0.35
CA GLU A 142 -5.99 19.86 -0.58
C GLU A 142 -6.11 18.37 -0.92
N TYR A 143 -5.21 17.84 -1.76
CA TYR A 143 -5.13 16.41 -2.06
C TYR A 143 -4.86 15.59 -0.79
N LEU A 144 -3.82 15.96 -0.02
CA LEU A 144 -3.46 15.25 1.20
C LEU A 144 -4.58 15.19 2.23
N ILE A 145 -5.24 16.32 2.50
CA ILE A 145 -6.33 16.36 3.48
C ILE A 145 -7.43 15.37 3.08
N LYS A 146 -7.83 15.37 1.81
CA LYS A 146 -8.86 14.44 1.31
C LYS A 146 -8.41 12.97 1.40
N SER A 147 -7.16 12.68 1.06
CA SER A 147 -6.62 11.31 1.13
C SER A 147 -6.47 10.81 2.57
N VAL A 148 -6.07 11.68 3.51
CA VAL A 148 -6.02 11.35 4.94
C VAL A 148 -7.43 11.11 5.50
N MET A 149 -8.40 11.95 5.16
CA MET A 149 -9.80 11.75 5.57
C MET A 149 -10.37 10.43 5.04
N LEU A 150 -10.06 10.06 3.79
CA LEU A 150 -10.42 8.77 3.22
C LEU A 150 -9.76 7.62 4.00
N GLY A 151 -8.47 7.73 4.32
CA GLY A 151 -7.75 6.74 5.12
C GLY A 151 -8.38 6.53 6.50
N LEU A 152 -8.69 7.61 7.22
CA LEU A 152 -9.36 7.55 8.52
C LEU A 152 -10.74 6.90 8.42
N PHE A 153 -11.51 7.24 7.40
CA PHE A 153 -12.81 6.64 7.15
C PHE A 153 -12.72 5.12 6.93
N ILE A 154 -11.73 4.66 6.16
CA ILE A 154 -11.46 3.23 5.96
C ILE A 154 -11.09 2.54 7.27
N VAL A 155 -10.25 3.16 8.10
CA VAL A 155 -9.87 2.61 9.41
C VAL A 155 -11.10 2.43 10.30
N VAL A 156 -12.02 3.40 10.33
CA VAL A 156 -13.28 3.29 11.08
C VAL A 156 -14.14 2.13 10.57
N ILE A 157 -14.28 1.99 9.24
CA ILE A 157 -15.02 0.87 8.65
C ILE A 157 -14.39 -0.47 9.04
N LEU A 158 -13.06 -0.59 8.90
CA LEU A 158 -12.35 -1.81 9.26
C LEU A 158 -12.52 -2.15 10.74
N PHE A 159 -12.45 -1.15 11.62
CA PHE A 159 -12.66 -1.34 13.06
C PHE A 159 -14.07 -1.86 13.38
N ILE A 160 -15.11 -1.30 12.74
CA ILE A 160 -16.50 -1.76 12.89
C ILE A 160 -16.62 -3.20 12.40
N ILE A 161 -16.06 -3.53 11.23
CA ILE A 161 -16.07 -4.90 10.71
C ILE A 161 -15.40 -5.85 11.70
N THR A 162 -14.22 -5.51 12.23
CA THR A 162 -13.51 -6.37 13.20
C THR A 162 -14.21 -6.52 14.55
N MET A 163 -15.12 -5.62 14.92
CA MET A 163 -15.92 -5.73 16.14
C MET A 163 -17.20 -6.58 15.94
N LEU A 164 -17.66 -6.71 14.69
CA LEU A 164 -18.87 -7.46 14.33
C LEU A 164 -18.59 -8.95 14.05
N PHE A 165 -17.33 -9.34 13.86
CA PHE A 165 -16.87 -10.71 13.57
C PHE A 165 -15.91 -11.19 14.64
#